data_AF-A0A258K0J4-F1
#
_entry.id   AF-A0A258K0J4-F1
#
_cell.length_a   1.000
_cell.length_b   1.000
_cell.length_c   1.000
_cell.angle_alpha   90.00
_cell.angle_beta   90.00
_cell.angle_gamma   90.00
#
_symmetry.space_group_name_H-M   'P 1'
#
loop_
_entity.id
_entity.type
_entity.pdbx_description
1 polymer ?
#
loop_
_entity_poly.entity_id
_entity_poly.type
_entity_poly.pdbx_seq_one_letter_code
_entity_poly.pdbx_strand_id
1 'polypeptide(L)'
;MDETTRAAFERLLTIARSDTGQSRRVAGFILAWWNAMDLGGFDIADLFAVDEAIAHDMATVFAYVAGRPVAEYPEAYRAEIEDVIRQWRPDVWAKATEAV
;
A
#
# COMPACT_ATOMS: atom_id res chain seq x y z
N MET A 1 10.80 -4.21 -9.71
CA MET A 1 11.40 -3.61 -8.49
C MET A 1 12.84 -4.06 -8.34
N ASP A 2 13.74 -3.16 -7.94
CA ASP A 2 15.07 -3.55 -7.44
C ASP A 2 14.96 -4.15 -6.03
N GLU A 3 16.05 -4.74 -5.54
CA GLU A 3 16.09 -5.48 -4.28
C GLU A 3 15.79 -4.61 -3.05
N THR A 4 16.29 -3.37 -3.02
CA THR A 4 16.06 -2.45 -1.91
C THR A 4 14.59 -2.05 -1.84
N THR A 5 13.99 -1.71 -2.98
CA THR A 5 12.57 -1.37 -3.06
C THR A 5 11.71 -2.57 -2.73
N ARG A 6 12.05 -3.77 -3.22
CA ARG A 6 11.32 -5.01 -2.92
C ARG A 6 11.29 -5.28 -1.41
N ALA A 7 12.43 -5.21 -0.74
CA ALA A 7 12.52 -5.43 0.70
C ALA A 7 11.74 -4.38 1.51
N ALA A 8 11.76 -3.11 1.10
CA ALA A 8 10.95 -2.06 1.70
C ALA A 8 9.45 -2.34 1.54
N PHE A 9 9.02 -2.70 0.32
CA PHE A 9 7.62 -3.01 0.04
C PHE A 9 7.12 -4.23 0.83
N GLU A 10 7.92 -5.29 0.96
CA GLU A 10 7.56 -6.49 1.73
C GLU A 10 7.39 -6.19 3.23
N ARG A 11 8.21 -5.29 3.80
CA ARG A 11 8.04 -4.81 5.18
C ARG A 11 6.75 -4.02 5.33
N LEU A 12 6.48 -3.08 4.41
CA LEU A 12 5.24 -2.30 4.42
C LEU A 12 4.00 -3.20 4.30
N LEU A 13 4.02 -4.20 3.41
CA LEU A 13 2.95 -5.19 3.27
C LEU A 13 2.69 -5.95 4.58
N THR A 14 3.76 -6.36 5.27
CA THR A 14 3.66 -7.03 6.58
C THR A 14 3.01 -6.11 7.62
N ILE A 15 3.42 -4.83 7.67
CA ILE A 15 2.85 -3.84 8.59
C ILE A 15 1.39 -3.54 8.27
N ALA A 16 1.03 -3.41 6.99
CA ALA A 16 -0.32 -3.11 6.53
C ALA A 16 -1.34 -4.18 6.93
N ARG A 17 -0.91 -5.45 7.05
CA ARG A 17 -1.75 -6.57 7.50
C ARG A 17 -1.84 -6.72 9.02
N SER A 18 -1.25 -5.79 9.78
CA SER A 18 -1.41 -5.72 11.24
C SER A 18 -2.55 -4.76 11.62
N ASP A 19 -2.85 -4.60 12.90
CA ASP A 19 -3.99 -3.79 13.38
C ASP A 19 -3.54 -2.64 14.31
N THR A 20 -2.86 -1.65 13.72
CA THR A 20 -2.43 -0.44 14.44
C THR A 20 -2.77 0.82 13.63
N GLY A 21 -2.68 1.98 14.29
CA GLY A 21 -2.82 3.27 13.60
C GLY A 21 -1.78 3.47 12.50
N GLN A 22 -0.56 2.94 12.65
CA GLN A 22 0.47 3.00 11.62
C GLN A 22 0.17 2.02 10.48
N SER A 23 -0.32 0.81 10.79
CA SER A 23 -0.77 -0.18 9.80
C SER A 23 -1.82 0.40 8.86
N ARG A 24 -2.81 1.14 9.41
CA ARG A 24 -3.84 1.82 8.60
C ARG A 24 -3.24 2.81 7.59
N ARG A 25 -2.20 3.55 7.99
CA ARG A 25 -1.52 4.54 7.12
C ARG A 25 -0.69 3.86 6.04
N VAL A 26 0.02 2.80 6.41
CA VAL A 26 0.76 1.97 5.44
C VAL A 26 -0.19 1.33 4.43
N ALA A 27 -1.33 0.81 4.88
CA ALA A 27 -2.38 0.32 4.00
C ALA A 27 -2.87 1.43 3.06
N GLY A 28 -3.14 2.63 3.58
CA GLY A 28 -3.52 3.80 2.76
C GLY A 28 -2.51 4.08 1.64
N PHE A 29 -1.22 4.07 1.94
CA PHE A 29 -0.15 4.24 0.95
C PHE A 29 -0.17 3.14 -0.13
N ILE A 30 -0.19 1.87 0.27
CA ILE A 30 -0.16 0.73 -0.67
C ILE A 30 -1.41 0.74 -1.56
N LEU A 31 -2.59 0.99 -0.99
CA LEU A 31 -3.85 0.97 -1.73
C LEU A 31 -4.00 2.17 -2.66
N ALA A 32 -3.44 3.33 -2.30
CA ALA A 32 -3.39 4.48 -3.19
C ALA A 32 -2.52 4.21 -4.43
N TRP A 33 -1.40 3.50 -4.27
CA TRP A 33 -0.62 3.04 -5.42
C TRP A 33 -1.40 2.00 -6.25
N TRP A 34 -2.09 1.06 -5.61
CA TRP A 34 -2.83 0.01 -6.32
C TRP A 34 -4.04 0.54 -7.12
N ASN A 35 -4.92 1.32 -6.48
CA ASN A 35 -6.08 1.94 -7.11
C ASN A 35 -6.65 3.05 -6.22
N ALA A 36 -6.11 4.27 -6.31
CA ALA A 36 -6.59 5.41 -5.53
C ALA A 36 -8.05 5.80 -5.82
N MET A 37 -8.58 5.52 -7.01
CA MET A 37 -9.94 5.91 -7.39
C MET A 37 -10.99 5.20 -6.53
N ASP A 38 -10.80 3.90 -6.29
CA ASP A 38 -11.75 3.08 -5.54
C ASP A 38 -11.31 2.84 -4.09
N LEU A 39 -10.01 2.86 -3.82
CA LEU A 39 -9.44 2.52 -2.50
C LEU A 39 -8.96 3.74 -1.71
N GLY A 40 -9.08 4.94 -2.29
CA GLY A 40 -8.70 6.20 -1.68
C GLY A 40 -7.23 6.56 -1.88
N GLY A 41 -6.96 7.87 -1.86
CA GLY A 41 -5.59 8.41 -1.96
C GLY A 41 -4.79 8.31 -0.66
N PHE A 42 -3.54 8.73 -0.72
CA PHE A 42 -2.61 8.82 0.41
C PHE A 42 -2.35 10.29 0.76
N ASP A 43 -2.46 10.63 2.05
CA ASP A 43 -2.12 11.96 2.56
C ASP A 43 -0.63 12.00 2.94
N ILE A 44 0.14 12.93 2.37
CA ILE A 44 1.58 13.07 2.67
C ILE A 44 1.82 13.33 4.17
N ALA A 45 0.87 13.95 4.88
CA ALA A 45 0.99 14.17 6.31
C ALA A 45 1.01 12.87 7.14
N ASP A 46 0.54 11.74 6.59
CA ASP A 46 0.61 10.44 7.28
C ASP A 46 2.06 9.98 7.53
N LEU A 47 3.05 10.51 6.79
CA LEU A 47 4.47 10.24 7.04
C LEU A 47 4.93 10.74 8.43
N PHE A 48 4.30 11.78 8.98
CA PHE A 48 4.62 12.29 10.33
C PHE A 48 4.00 11.45 11.46
N ALA A 49 3.16 10.48 11.12
CA ALA A 49 2.38 9.71 12.08
C ALA A 49 2.74 8.21 12.06
N VAL A 50 3.85 7.86 11.42
CA VAL A 50 4.47 6.53 11.44
C VAL A 50 5.90 6.64 11.96
N ASP A 51 6.48 5.52 12.37
CA ASP A 51 7.88 5.47 12.78
C ASP A 51 8.79 5.85 11.60
N GLU A 52 9.94 6.46 11.90
CA GLU A 52 10.91 6.94 10.90
C GLU A 52 11.28 5.85 9.88
N ALA A 53 11.53 4.62 10.34
CA ALA A 53 11.83 3.50 9.45
C ALA A 53 10.71 3.17 8.46
N ILE A 54 9.44 3.28 8.90
CA ILE A 54 8.27 3.06 8.05
C ILE A 54 8.16 4.18 7.01
N ALA A 55 8.35 5.44 7.43
CA ALA A 55 8.36 6.58 6.52
C ALA A 55 9.45 6.45 5.44
N HIS A 56 10.65 5.98 5.80
CA HIS A 56 11.72 5.72 4.84
C HIS A 56 11.41 4.60 3.86
N ASP A 57 10.76 3.52 4.31
CA ASP A 57 10.30 2.46 3.42
C ASP A 57 9.24 2.98 2.43
N MET A 58 8.28 3.80 2.89
CA MET A 58 7.32 4.46 2.00
C MET A 58 8.01 5.36 0.98
N ALA A 59 8.99 6.17 1.40
CA ALA A 59 9.75 7.03 0.52
C ALA A 59 10.56 6.24 -0.53
N THR A 60 11.13 5.09 -0.14
CA THR A 60 11.85 4.19 -1.06
C THR A 60 10.92 3.67 -2.16
N VAL A 61 9.73 3.19 -1.79
CA VAL A 61 8.72 2.73 -2.75
C VAL A 61 8.21 3.88 -3.61
N PHE A 62 7.98 5.06 -3.03
CA PHE A 62 7.55 6.24 -3.78
C PHE A 62 8.59 6.66 -4.83
N ALA A 63 9.87 6.70 -4.46
CA ALA A 63 10.95 7.02 -5.39
C ALA A 63 11.03 6.00 -6.54
N TYR A 64 10.81 4.72 -6.25
CA TYR A 64 10.73 3.68 -7.27
C TYR A 64 9.60 3.95 -8.28
N VAL A 65 8.38 4.22 -7.79
CA VAL A 65 7.21 4.52 -8.62
C VAL A 65 7.43 5.78 -9.45
N ALA A 66 7.94 6.85 -8.83
CA ALA A 66 8.26 8.10 -9.52
C ALA A 66 9.29 7.94 -10.65
N GLY A 67 10.16 6.93 -10.55
CA GLY A 67 11.15 6.60 -11.58
C GLY A 67 10.63 5.74 -12.73
N ARG A 68 9.35 5.35 -12.75
CA ARG A 68 8.79 4.50 -13.82
C ARG A 68 8.25 5.35 -14.99
N PRO A 69 8.56 5.00 -16.25
CA PRO A 69 8.04 5.72 -17.42
C PRO A 69 6.56 5.43 -17.71
N VAL A 70 6.01 4.35 -17.14
CA VAL A 70 4.62 3.92 -17.27
C VAL A 70 4.13 3.40 -15.91
N ALA A 71 2.81 3.32 -15.74
CA ALA A 71 2.23 2.71 -14.54
C ALA A 71 2.71 1.26 -14.40
N GLU A 72 3.28 0.95 -13.24
CA GLU A 72 3.72 -0.39 -12.86
C GLU A 72 3.10 -0.72 -11.50
N TYR A 73 2.54 -1.93 -11.39
CA TYR A 73 1.88 -2.40 -10.18
C TYR A 73 2.58 -3.66 -9.65
N PRO A 74 2.60 -3.87 -8.33
CA PRO A 74 3.27 -5.01 -7.69
C PRO A 74 2.43 -6.30 -7.80
N GLU A 75 2.11 -6.72 -9.03
CA GLU A 75 1.22 -7.86 -9.34
C GLU A 75 1.60 -9.18 -8.66
N ALA A 76 2.90 -9.39 -8.42
CA ALA A 76 3.40 -10.56 -7.70
C ALA A 76 2.86 -10.67 -6.24
N TYR A 77 2.40 -9.57 -5.66
CA TYR A 77 1.87 -9.48 -4.29
C TYR A 77 0.36 -9.26 -4.27
N ARG A 78 -0.34 -9.61 -5.35
CA ARG A 78 -1.78 -9.39 -5.50
C ARG A 78 -2.58 -9.99 -4.34
N ALA A 79 -2.29 -11.23 -3.94
CA ALA A 79 -3.02 -11.90 -2.87
C ALA A 79 -2.90 -11.15 -1.54
N GLU A 80 -1.68 -10.71 -1.22
CA GLU A 80 -1.38 -9.92 -0.03
C GLU A 80 -2.05 -8.54 -0.04
N ILE A 81 -2.13 -7.90 -1.21
CA ILE A 81 -2.81 -6.62 -1.37
C ILE A 81 -4.32 -6.80 -1.22
N GLU A 82 -4.89 -7.88 -1.76
CA GLU A 82 -6.30 -8.21 -1.54
C GLU A 82 -6.62 -8.41 -0.05
N ASP A 83 -5.72 -9.00 0.73
CA ASP A 83 -5.89 -9.10 2.19
C ASP A 83 -5.91 -7.71 2.85
N VAL A 84 -5.04 -6.79 2.41
CA VAL A 84 -5.06 -5.39 2.87
C VAL A 84 -6.37 -4.69 2.47
N ILE A 85 -6.89 -4.95 1.27
CA ILE A 85 -8.19 -4.42 0.83
C ILE A 85 -9.32 -4.96 1.70
N ARG A 86 -9.38 -6.27 1.94
CA ARG A 86 -10.38 -6.91 2.81
C ARG A 86 -10.39 -6.31 4.21
N GLN A 87 -9.21 -6.06 4.76
CA GLN A 87 -9.06 -5.52 6.10
C GLN A 87 -9.47 -4.03 6.19
N TRP A 88 -8.99 -3.20 5.26
CA TRP A 88 -9.09 -1.74 5.40
C TRP A 88 -10.16 -1.08 4.52
N ARG A 89 -10.71 -1.80 3.55
CA ARG A 89 -11.79 -1.36 2.64
C ARG A 89 -12.85 -2.48 2.48
N PRO A 90 -13.40 -3.03 3.57
CA PRO A 90 -14.32 -4.17 3.50
C PRO A 90 -15.56 -3.89 2.64
N ASP A 91 -16.09 -2.68 2.67
CA ASP A 91 -17.25 -2.29 1.86
C ASP A 91 -16.96 -2.28 0.36
N VAL A 92 -15.74 -1.88 -0.03
CA VAL A 92 -15.30 -1.90 -1.44
C VAL A 92 -15.07 -3.34 -1.88
N TRP A 93 -14.45 -4.16 -1.02
CA TRP A 93 -14.24 -5.58 -1.27
C TRP A 93 -15.56 -6.33 -1.49
N ALA A 94 -16.53 -6.15 -0.59
CA ALA A 94 -17.84 -6.80 -0.67
C ALA A 94 -18.55 -6.49 -2.00
N LYS A 95 -18.61 -5.21 -2.37
CA LYS A 95 -19.21 -4.78 -3.65
C LYS A 95 -18.52 -5.39 -4.87
N ALA A 96 -17.20 -5.50 -4.85
CA ALA A 96 -16.45 -6.11 -5.95
C ALA A 96 -16.77 -7.61 -6.10
N THR A 97 -16.97 -8.33 -4.99
CA THR A 97 -17.28 -9.77 -5.01
C THR A 97 -18.75 -10.09 -5.30
N GLU A 98 -19.68 -9.18 -5.03
CA GLU A 98 -21.10 -9.33 -5.38
C GLU A 98 -21.38 -9.11 -6.88
N ALA A 99 -20.47 -8.43 -7.58
CA ALA A 99 -20.58 -8.12 -9.00
C ALA A 99 -20.09 -9.25 -9.93
N VAL A 100 -19.71 -10.40 -9.39
CA VAL A 100 -19.17 -11.60 -10.09
C VAL A 100 -20.18 -12.74 -10.02
#